data_AF-V5EZ59-F1
#
_entry.id   AF-V5EZ59-F1
#
_cell.length_a   1.000
_cell.length_b   1.000
_cell.length_c   1.000
_cell.angle_alpha   90.00
_cell.angle_beta   90.00
_cell.angle_gamma   90.00
#
_symmetry.space_group_name_H-M   'P 1'
#
loop_
_entity.id
_entity.type
_entity.pdbx_description
1 polymer ?
#
loop_
_entity_poly.entity_id
_entity_poly.type
_entity_poly.pdbx_seq_one_letter_code
_entity_poly.pdbx_strand_id
1 'polypeptide(L)'
;MSANTLFSAYILRSHSEDPTSASSKASSVLAIRQSTSSDSNEAAFVHFCITTTDTVAIVDLGFYGDVELLILATLRSTSAGVLLAFNIADLPFSSGGGGFVEVTPTRATEFEPDFKPARLAVNTNKQTVAVIEEDGKRIVYLDISVVEMRDVAMQEMW
;
A
#
# COMPACT_ATOMS: atom_id res chain seq x y z
N MET A 1 -5.24 14.45 -26.61
CA MET A 1 -5.73 14.63 -25.23
C MET A 1 -5.03 13.60 -24.38
N SER A 2 -4.39 14.00 -23.27
CA SER A 2 -3.74 13.03 -22.37
C SER A 2 -4.80 12.14 -21.75
N ALA A 3 -4.57 10.83 -21.75
CA ALA A 3 -5.42 9.92 -21.00
C ALA A 3 -5.20 10.16 -19.51
N ASN A 4 -6.26 10.55 -18.78
CA ASN A 4 -6.19 10.59 -17.33
C ASN A 4 -6.53 9.20 -16.79
N THR A 5 -5.68 8.72 -15.89
CA THR A 5 -5.88 7.47 -15.17
C THR A 5 -6.34 7.81 -13.75
N LEU A 6 -7.45 7.22 -13.32
CA LEU A 6 -7.95 7.34 -11.96
C LEU A 6 -7.71 6.03 -11.21
N PHE A 7 -7.16 6.14 -10.01
CA PHE A 7 -6.94 5.01 -9.12
C PHE A 7 -7.86 5.08 -7.91
N SER A 8 -8.32 3.92 -7.47
CA SER A 8 -9.07 3.74 -6.23
C SER A 8 -8.64 2.45 -5.56
N ALA A 9 -8.59 2.42 -4.23
CA ALA A 9 -8.24 1.21 -3.49
C ALA A 9 -9.13 1.07 -2.25
N TYR A 10 -9.45 -0.17 -1.90
CA TYR A 10 -10.36 -0.51 -0.81
C TYR A 10 -9.81 -1.66 0.00
N ILE A 11 -9.93 -1.55 1.32
CA ILE A 11 -9.64 -2.66 2.24
C ILE A 11 -10.89 -3.53 2.31
N LEU A 12 -10.75 -4.81 1.94
CA LEU A 12 -11.80 -5.81 2.06
C LEU A 12 -11.55 -6.65 3.31
N ARG A 13 -12.52 -6.63 4.23
CA ARG A 13 -12.48 -7.38 5.50
C ARG A 13 -13.49 -8.52 5.44
N SER A 14 -13.02 -9.76 5.57
CA SER A 14 -13.89 -10.93 5.66
C SER A 14 -14.58 -10.97 7.02
N HIS A 15 -15.91 -10.78 7.04
CA HIS A 15 -16.74 -11.04 8.21
C HIS A 15 -17.07 -12.54 8.26
N SER A 16 -16.29 -13.30 9.03
CA SER A 16 -16.72 -14.62 9.50
C SER A 16 -17.03 -14.52 11.00
N GLU A 17 -18.28 -14.82 11.35
CA GLU A 17 -18.77 -14.88 12.74
C GLU A 17 -18.38 -16.19 13.45
N ASP A 18 -17.65 -17.10 12.79
CA ASP A 18 -17.33 -18.40 13.37
C ASP A 18 -15.95 -18.41 14.05
N PRO A 19 -15.88 -18.44 15.40
CA PRO A 19 -14.62 -18.41 16.15
C PRO A 19 -13.78 -19.69 16.01
N THR A 20 -14.30 -20.75 15.37
CA THR A 20 -13.62 -22.05 15.26
C THR A 20 -12.87 -22.26 13.94
N SER A 21 -13.09 -21.38 12.96
CA SER A 21 -12.40 -21.45 11.67
C SER A 21 -11.04 -20.75 11.74
N ALA A 22 -9.99 -21.51 12.05
CA ALA A 22 -8.59 -21.08 12.01
C ALA A 22 -8.07 -20.73 10.59
N SER A 23 -8.94 -20.72 9.58
CA SER A 23 -8.67 -20.24 8.23
C SER A 23 -8.70 -18.71 8.22
N SER A 24 -7.53 -18.14 8.50
CA SER A 24 -7.09 -16.76 8.28
C SER A 24 -8.17 -15.72 7.94
N LYS A 25 -8.54 -14.90 8.93
CA LYS A 25 -9.16 -13.56 8.72
C LYS A 25 -8.15 -12.63 8.02
N ALA A 26 -7.80 -12.91 6.76
CA ALA A 26 -6.87 -12.10 6.00
C ALA A 26 -7.61 -10.88 5.44
N SER A 27 -7.16 -9.68 5.81
CA SER A 27 -7.58 -8.47 5.11
C SER A 27 -6.96 -8.50 3.72
N SER A 28 -7.71 -8.09 2.72
CA SER A 28 -7.23 -8.01 1.33
C SER A 28 -7.50 -6.62 0.77
N VAL A 29 -6.90 -6.32 -0.38
CA VAL A 29 -7.04 -5.03 -1.05
C VAL A 29 -7.63 -5.23 -2.43
N LEU A 30 -8.64 -4.44 -2.74
CA LEU A 30 -9.15 -4.26 -4.10
C LEU A 30 -8.66 -2.92 -4.63
N ALA A 31 -7.82 -2.93 -5.65
CA ALA A 31 -7.43 -1.72 -6.38
C ALA A 31 -8.08 -1.69 -7.76
N ILE A 32 -8.47 -0.50 -8.19
CA ILE A 32 -9.19 -0.23 -9.43
C ILE A 32 -8.43 0.85 -10.19
N ARG A 33 -8.20 0.60 -11.47
CA ARG A 33 -7.63 1.55 -12.43
C ARG A 33 -8.67 1.85 -13.49
N GLN A 34 -9.02 3.12 -13.67
CA GLN A 34 -9.97 3.58 -14.68
C GLN A 34 -9.28 4.49 -15.69
N SER A 35 -9.42 4.18 -16.97
CA SER A 35 -8.94 5.02 -18.06
C SER A 35 -10.06 5.95 -18.53
N THR A 36 -9.89 7.27 -18.43
CA THR A 36 -10.94 8.23 -18.83
C THR A 36 -10.87 8.67 -20.29
N SER A 37 -10.03 8.02 -21.10
CA SER A 37 -9.69 8.45 -22.47
C SER A 37 -10.50 7.83 -23.59
N SER A 38 -11.35 6.84 -23.30
CA SER A 38 -12.15 6.12 -24.29
C SER A 38 -13.64 6.22 -23.96
N ASP A 39 -14.48 6.30 -25.00
CA ASP A 39 -15.95 6.28 -24.89
C ASP A 39 -16.47 5.04 -24.12
N SER A 40 -15.65 3.99 -24.02
CA SER A 40 -15.79 2.91 -23.06
C SER A 40 -14.94 3.20 -21.82
N ASN A 41 -15.60 3.48 -20.69
CA ASN A 41 -14.97 3.58 -19.37
C ASN A 41 -14.41 2.21 -18.94
N GLU A 42 -13.24 1.85 -19.48
CA GLU A 42 -12.61 0.55 -19.22
C GLU A 42 -11.95 0.59 -17.84
N ALA A 43 -12.49 -0.23 -16.94
CA ALA A 43 -11.96 -0.42 -15.60
C ALA A 43 -11.17 -1.73 -15.55
N ALA A 44 -9.97 -1.67 -14.99
CA ALA A 44 -9.17 -2.83 -14.65
C ALA A 44 -9.08 -2.95 -13.12
N PHE A 45 -9.11 -4.18 -12.63
CA PHE A 45 -9.18 -4.49 -11.21
C PHE A 45 -8.05 -5.44 -10.83
N VAL A 46 -7.60 -5.32 -9.58
CA VAL A 46 -6.75 -6.30 -8.93
C VAL A 46 -7.26 -6.51 -7.51
N HIS A 47 -7.51 -7.75 -7.13
CA HIS A 47 -7.83 -8.14 -5.76
C HIS A 47 -6.67 -8.97 -5.23
N PHE A 48 -6.01 -8.49 -4.19
CA PHE A 48 -4.82 -9.16 -3.68
C PHE A 48 -4.73 -9.23 -2.15
N CYS A 49 -4.02 -10.25 -1.67
CA CYS A 49 -3.42 -10.26 -0.34
C CYS A 49 -1.92 -9.99 -0.43
N ILE A 50 -1.35 -9.66 0.72
CA ILE A 50 0.07 -9.34 0.83
C ILE A 50 0.82 -10.65 1.09
N THR A 51 1.77 -10.99 0.22
CA THR A 51 2.68 -12.11 0.43
C THR A 51 3.66 -11.75 1.55
N THR A 52 3.47 -12.34 2.73
CA THR A 52 4.45 -12.26 3.82
C THR A 52 4.51 -13.57 4.61
N THR A 53 5.58 -13.75 5.38
CA THR A 53 5.72 -14.88 6.31
C THR A 53 4.83 -14.74 7.55
N ASP A 54 4.32 -13.54 7.83
CA ASP A 54 3.40 -13.24 8.94
C ASP A 54 1.99 -12.90 8.42
N THR A 55 0.99 -13.04 9.30
CA THR A 55 -0.34 -12.53 9.03
C THR A 55 -0.37 -11.02 9.21
N VAL A 56 -0.80 -10.31 8.17
CA VAL A 56 -0.91 -8.86 8.17
C VAL A 56 -2.35 -8.43 8.47
N ALA A 57 -2.51 -7.48 9.39
CA ALA A 57 -3.77 -6.77 9.61
C ALA A 57 -3.70 -5.38 8.96
N ILE A 58 -4.45 -5.16 7.89
CA ILE A 58 -4.44 -3.90 7.15
C ILE A 58 -5.22 -2.84 7.95
N VAL A 59 -4.54 -1.73 8.23
CA VAL A 59 -5.04 -0.62 9.04
C VAL A 59 -5.61 0.47 8.14
N ASP A 60 -4.79 0.97 7.21
CA ASP A 60 -5.12 2.10 6.33
C ASP A 60 -4.38 1.99 5.00
N LEU A 61 -4.79 2.77 4.00
CA LEU A 61 -4.16 2.82 2.68
C LEU A 61 -4.11 4.25 2.12
N GLY A 62 -3.21 4.47 1.17
CA GLY A 62 -3.19 5.72 0.41
C GLY A 62 -2.28 5.67 -0.79
N PHE A 63 -2.54 6.53 -1.75
CA PHE A 63 -1.76 6.62 -2.97
C PHE A 63 -0.65 7.67 -2.82
N TYR A 64 0.56 7.29 -3.24
CA TYR A 64 1.63 8.23 -3.52
C TYR A 64 1.66 8.48 -5.03
N GLY A 65 0.87 9.48 -5.45
CA GLY A 65 0.67 9.80 -6.86
C GLY A 65 0.06 8.63 -7.62
N ASP A 66 0.56 8.41 -8.83
CA ASP A 66 0.25 7.28 -9.72
C ASP A 66 1.33 6.20 -9.70
N VAL A 67 2.30 6.30 -8.79
CA VAL A 67 3.46 5.40 -8.72
C VAL A 67 3.25 4.29 -7.70
N GLU A 68 2.76 4.61 -6.50
CA GLU A 68 2.70 3.63 -5.43
C GLU A 68 1.38 3.63 -4.66
N LEU A 69 0.93 2.43 -4.30
CA LEU A 69 -0.06 2.20 -3.27
C LEU A 69 0.67 1.90 -1.96
N LEU A 70 0.43 2.73 -0.95
CA LEU A 70 0.93 2.55 0.40
C LEU A 70 -0.12 1.84 1.25
N ILE A 71 0.30 0.83 1.99
CA ILE A 71 -0.53 0.07 2.92
C ILE A 71 0.10 0.15 4.30
N LEU A 72 -0.64 0.74 5.24
CA LEU A 72 -0.31 0.72 6.66
C LEU A 72 -0.92 -0.52 7.28
N ALA A 73 -0.12 -1.28 8.03
CA ALA A 73 -0.58 -2.53 8.61
C ALA A 73 0.14 -2.88 9.92
N THR A 74 -0.36 -3.93 10.58
CA THR A 74 0.24 -4.52 11.77
C THR A 74 0.55 -5.99 11.52
N LEU A 75 1.74 -6.42 11.91
CA LEU A 75 2.17 -7.81 11.90
C LEU A 75 1.57 -8.53 13.12
N ARG A 76 0.82 -9.61 12.92
CA ARG A 76 0.11 -10.26 14.04
C ARG A 76 1.03 -11.01 15.00
N SER A 77 2.16 -11.53 14.53
CA SER A 77 3.08 -12.29 15.40
C SER A 77 3.81 -11.38 16.40
N THR A 78 4.17 -10.17 15.99
CA THR A 78 4.96 -9.22 16.79
C THR A 78 4.18 -8.02 17.28
N SER A 79 2.98 -7.78 16.75
CA SER A 79 2.24 -6.52 16.89
C SER A 79 2.99 -5.29 16.34
N ALA A 80 4.05 -5.49 15.55
CA ALA A 80 4.81 -4.40 14.96
C ALA A 80 4.00 -3.69 13.87
N GLY A 81 4.05 -2.36 13.87
CA GLY A 81 3.54 -1.56 12.78
C GLY A 81 4.45 -1.63 11.57
N VAL A 82 3.88 -1.72 10.37
CA VAL A 82 4.63 -1.67 9.11
C VAL A 82 3.94 -0.76 8.08
N LEU A 83 4.73 -0.04 7.31
CA LEU A 83 4.31 0.62 6.07
C LEU A 83 4.87 -0.15 4.88
N LEU A 84 3.97 -0.63 4.03
CA LEU A 84 4.30 -1.42 2.85
C LEU A 84 3.99 -0.59 1.61
N ALA A 85 4.91 -0.54 0.65
CA ALA A 85 4.70 0.14 -0.62
C ALA A 85 4.64 -0.86 -1.76
N PHE A 86 3.69 -0.65 -2.68
CA PHE A 86 3.49 -1.45 -3.87
C PHE A 86 3.56 -0.53 -5.07
N ASN A 87 4.51 -0.79 -5.97
CA ASN A 87 4.55 -0.12 -7.26
C ASN A 87 3.29 -0.49 -8.07
N ILE A 88 2.52 0.53 -8.45
CA ILE A 88 1.25 0.36 -9.16
C ILE A 88 1.46 -0.28 -10.53
N ALA A 89 2.61 -0.03 -11.16
CA ALA A 89 2.96 -0.63 -12.45
C ALA A 89 3.14 -2.16 -12.37
N ASP A 90 3.50 -2.69 -11.20
CA ASP A 90 3.74 -4.12 -10.97
C ASP A 90 2.47 -4.86 -10.53
N LEU A 91 1.37 -4.14 -10.28
CA LEU A 91 0.10 -4.74 -9.90
C LEU A 91 -0.60 -5.38 -11.11
N PRO A 92 -1.04 -6.65 -11.02
CA PRO A 92 -1.63 -7.40 -12.13
C PRO A 92 -3.09 -7.01 -12.41
N PHE A 93 -3.32 -5.76 -12.82
CA PHE A 93 -4.63 -5.26 -13.21
C PHE A 93 -5.20 -6.01 -14.42
N SER A 94 -6.48 -6.38 -14.35
CA SER A 94 -7.19 -7.05 -15.45
C SER A 94 -8.64 -6.56 -15.60
N SER A 95 -9.17 -6.52 -16.82
CA SER A 95 -10.52 -6.03 -17.14
C SER A 95 -11.64 -7.07 -16.94
N GLY A 96 -11.30 -8.33 -16.67
CA GLY A 96 -12.24 -9.46 -16.60
C GLY A 96 -12.67 -9.90 -15.20
N GLY A 97 -12.49 -9.06 -14.17
CA GLY A 97 -12.65 -9.48 -12.77
C GLY A 97 -11.46 -10.31 -12.33
N GLY A 98 -10.33 -9.65 -12.11
CA GLY A 98 -9.06 -10.28 -11.74
C GLY A 98 -9.24 -11.24 -10.56
N GLY A 99 -8.73 -12.46 -10.74
CA GLY A 99 -8.69 -13.45 -9.68
C GLY A 99 -7.94 -12.92 -8.46
N PHE A 100 -8.23 -13.51 -7.30
CA PHE A 100 -7.51 -13.23 -6.08
C PHE A 100 -6.05 -13.67 -6.23
N VAL A 101 -5.10 -12.75 -6.05
CA VAL A 101 -3.65 -13.00 -6.19
C VAL A 101 -2.88 -12.61 -4.93
N GLU A 102 -1.69 -13.15 -4.76
CA GLU A 102 -0.77 -12.66 -3.73
C GLU A 102 0.24 -11.70 -4.36
N VAL A 103 0.56 -10.61 -3.66
CA VAL A 103 1.50 -9.58 -4.14
C VAL A 103 2.52 -9.28 -3.06
N THR A 104 3.79 -9.23 -3.46
CA THR A 104 4.92 -8.84 -2.60
C THR A 104 5.10 -7.33 -2.62
N PRO A 105 5.26 -6.66 -1.46
CA PRO A 105 5.57 -5.23 -1.43
C PRO A 105 6.94 -4.94 -2.04
N THR A 106 7.03 -3.84 -2.77
CA THR A 106 8.29 -3.34 -3.36
C THR A 106 9.26 -2.86 -2.29
N ARG A 107 8.74 -2.30 -1.19
CA ARG A 107 9.52 -1.98 0.02
C ARG A 107 8.64 -2.05 1.26
N ALA A 108 9.29 -2.21 2.41
CA ALA A 108 8.66 -2.25 3.72
C ALA A 108 9.46 -1.40 4.72
N THR A 109 8.76 -0.69 5.59
CA THR A 109 9.33 0.07 6.71
C THR A 109 8.64 -0.39 7.99
N GLU A 110 9.41 -0.93 8.92
CA GLU A 110 8.92 -1.31 10.24
C GLU A 110 9.02 -0.12 11.20
N PHE A 111 7.99 0.08 12.02
CA PHE A 111 7.97 1.10 13.06
C PHE A 111 8.53 0.56 14.37
N GLU A 112 8.83 1.47 15.30
CA GLU A 112 9.23 1.09 16.66
C GLU A 112 8.16 0.21 17.33
N PRO A 113 8.55 -0.79 18.14
CA PRO A 113 7.60 -1.75 18.72
C PRO A 113 6.48 -1.15 19.57
N ASP A 114 6.69 0.05 20.12
CA ASP A 114 5.71 0.74 20.95
C ASP A 114 4.80 1.69 20.16
N PHE A 115 5.11 1.94 18.89
CA PHE A 115 4.33 2.80 18.01
C PHE A 115 3.16 2.01 17.40
N LYS A 116 1.93 2.45 17.67
CA LYS A 116 0.71 1.79 17.17
C LYS A 116 0.10 2.57 16.01
N PRO A 117 0.48 2.29 14.75
CA PRO A 117 -0.03 3.05 13.62
C PRO A 117 -1.54 2.88 13.43
N ALA A 118 -2.25 3.96 13.14
CA ALA A 118 -3.69 3.94 12.93
C ALA A 118 -4.16 4.63 11.64
N ARG A 119 -3.45 5.66 11.18
CA ARG A 119 -3.82 6.40 9.95
C ARG A 119 -2.58 6.85 9.21
N LEU A 120 -2.70 6.98 7.90
CA LEU A 120 -1.67 7.58 7.07
C LEU A 120 -2.22 8.79 6.29
N ALA A 121 -1.34 9.76 6.05
CA ALA A 121 -1.61 10.91 5.19
C ALA A 121 -0.43 11.12 4.24
N VAL A 122 -0.72 11.24 2.94
CA VAL A 122 0.29 11.34 1.91
C VAL A 122 0.35 12.76 1.36
N ASN A 123 1.56 13.31 1.23
CA ASN A 123 1.82 14.58 0.57
C ASN A 123 2.81 14.39 -0.57
N THR A 124 2.28 14.28 -1.79
CA THR A 124 3.09 14.09 -3.00
C THR A 124 3.94 15.32 -3.34
N ASN A 125 3.47 16.52 -3.03
CA ASN A 125 4.22 17.76 -3.28
C ASN A 125 5.48 17.87 -2.42
N LYS A 126 5.46 17.31 -1.20
CA LYS A 126 6.59 17.32 -0.27
C LYS A 126 7.30 15.98 -0.18
N GLN A 127 6.86 14.99 -0.97
CA GLN A 127 7.41 13.63 -0.95
C GLN A 127 7.42 13.02 0.47
N THR A 128 6.36 13.26 1.23
CA THR A 128 6.29 12.86 2.65
C THR A 128 5.05 12.03 2.92
N VAL A 129 5.18 11.05 3.82
CA VAL A 129 4.07 10.32 4.44
C VAL A 129 4.07 10.62 5.92
N ALA A 130 2.93 11.05 6.46
CA ALA A 130 2.71 11.15 7.89
C ALA A 130 1.91 9.93 8.36
N VAL A 131 2.40 9.25 9.39
CA VAL A 131 1.71 8.14 10.05
C VAL A 131 1.36 8.55 11.46
N ILE A 132 0.08 8.44 11.80
CA ILE A 132 -0.48 8.88 13.08
C ILE A 132 -0.74 7.65 13.94
N GLU A 133 -0.31 7.72 15.19
CA GLU A 133 -0.58 6.69 16.20
C GLU A 133 -2.08 6.62 16.56
N GLU A 134 -2.55 5.47 17.03
CA GLU A 134 -3.93 5.21 17.45
C GLU A 134 -4.48 6.23 18.46
N ASP A 135 -3.65 6.68 19.40
CA ASP A 135 -4.06 7.68 20.40
C ASP A 135 -3.90 9.13 19.93
N GLY A 136 -3.38 9.33 18.71
CA GLY A 136 -3.14 10.63 18.09
C GLY A 136 -2.00 11.44 18.72
N LYS A 137 -1.21 10.89 19.65
CA LYS A 137 -0.15 11.64 20.36
C LYS A 137 1.16 11.65 19.61
N ARG A 138 1.49 10.57 18.88
CA ARG A 138 2.70 10.48 18.07
C ARG A 138 2.36 10.56 16.59
N ILE A 139 3.19 11.30 15.85
CA ILE A 139 3.18 11.36 14.39
C ILE A 139 4.61 11.09 13.90
N VAL A 140 4.75 10.12 13.01
CA VAL A 140 6.00 9.81 12.32
C VAL A 140 5.92 10.39 10.92
N TYR A 141 6.93 11.18 10.54
CA TYR A 141 7.08 11.69 9.17
C TYR A 141 8.17 10.89 8.46
N LEU A 142 7.81 10.31 7.32
CA LEU A 142 8.70 9.56 6.45
C LEU A 142 8.93 10.36 5.18
N ASP A 143 10.19 10.66 4.90
CA ASP A 143 10.62 11.11 3.58
C ASP A 143 10.64 9.88 2.66
N ILE A 144 9.88 9.96 1.56
CA ILE A 144 9.74 8.87 0.59
C ILE A 144 10.30 9.28 -0.78
N SER A 145 11.14 10.32 -0.82
CA SER A 145 11.96 10.61 -1.99
C SER A 145 12.74 9.37 -2.41
N VAL A 146 12.49 8.92 -3.64
CA VAL A 146 13.28 7.85 -4.25
C VAL A 146 14.62 8.46 -4.61
N VAL A 147 15.68 8.08 -3.90
CA VAL A 147 17.04 8.37 -4.35
C VAL A 147 17.28 7.55 -5.62
N GLU A 148 17.29 8.19 -6.78
CA GLU A 148 17.75 7.52 -7.99
C GLU A 148 19.23 7.16 -7.80
N MET A 149 19.60 5.88 -7.89
CA MET A 149 20.99 5.43 -7.72
C MET A 149 22.00 6.06 -8.70
N ARG A 150 21.54 6.86 -9.67
CA ARG A 150 22.39 7.62 -10.58
C ARG A 150 23.08 8.82 -9.92
N ASP A 151 22.58 9.29 -8.78
CA ASP A 151 23.15 10.45 -8.09
C ASP A 151 24.23 10.09 -7.06
N VAL A 152 24.57 8.80 -6.92
CA VAL A 152 25.65 8.30 -6.03
C VAL A 152 26.92 7.96 -6.83
N ALA A 153 27.10 8.54 -8.02
CA ALA A 153 28.42 8.59 -8.63
C ALA A 153 29.26 9.56 -7.81
N MET A 154 30.08 9.02 -6.90
CA MET A 154 31.16 9.76 -6.23
C MET A 154 31.88 10.61 -7.29
N GLN A 155 31.78 11.92 -7.13
CA GLN A 155 32.63 12.85 -7.81
C GLN A 155 34.03 12.64 -7.21
N GLU A 156 34.78 11.67 -7.73
CA GLU A 156 36.23 11.63 -7.53
C GLU A 156 36.77 12.91 -8.15
N MET A 157 36.98 13.92 -7.30
CA MET A 157 37.75 15.10 -7.66
C MET A 157 39.21 14.68 -7.67
N TRP A 158 39.75 14.59 -8.88
CA TRP A 158 41.19 14.64 -9.15
C TRP A 158 41.70 16.06 -8.94
#